data_AF-A0A356X3L8-F1
#
_entry.id   AF-A0A356X3L8-F1
#
_cell.length_a   1.000
_cell.length_b   1.000
_cell.length_c   1.000
_cell.angle_alpha   90.00
_cell.angle_beta   90.00
_cell.angle_gamma   90.00
#
_symmetry.space_group_name_H-M   'P 1'
#
loop_
_entity.id
_entity.type
_entity.pdbx_description
1 polymer ?
#
loop_
_entity_poly.entity_id
_entity_poly.type
_entity_poly.pdbx_seq_one_letter_code
_entity_poly.pdbx_strand_id
1 'polypeptide(L)' 'EGTENRISTERMRFNQSAQAFNTQIRKFPTSMFASVLGFEQKEYFQADQGAEEAPEVDFGN' A
#
# COMPACT_ATOMS: atom_id res chain seq x y z
N GLU A 1 11.04 8.49 -16.76
CA GLU A 1 11.54 7.31 -16.01
C GLU A 1 11.59 7.47 -14.49
N GLY A 2 11.92 8.65 -13.92
CA GLY A 2 12.08 8.77 -12.45
C GLY A 2 10.79 8.68 -11.63
N THR A 3 9.65 9.12 -12.15
CA THR A 3 8.38 9.23 -11.41
C THR A 3 7.68 7.89 -11.25
N GLU A 4 7.58 7.08 -12.31
CA GLU A 4 6.95 5.76 -12.27
C GLU A 4 7.73 4.78 -11.39
N ASN A 5 9.07 4.81 -11.47
CA ASN A 5 9.94 4.04 -10.57
C ASN A 5 9.73 4.43 -9.10
N ARG A 6 9.52 5.72 -8.82
CA ARG A 6 9.19 6.19 -7.46
C ARG A 6 7.81 5.72 -7.01
N ILE A 7 6.78 5.82 -7.85
CA ILE A 7 5.44 5.34 -7.51
C ILE A 7 5.46 3.84 -7.19
N SER A 8 6.11 3.02 -8.02
CA SER A 8 6.26 1.58 -7.79
C SER A 8 7.00 1.29 -6.47
N THR A 9 8.08 2.02 -6.20
CA THR A 9 8.85 1.89 -4.95
C THR A 9 8.02 2.24 -3.73
N GLU A 10 7.27 3.35 -3.75
CA GLU A 10 6.45 3.78 -2.62
C GLU A 10 5.26 2.83 -2.38
N ARG A 11 4.64 2.29 -3.44
CA ARG A 11 3.63 1.23 -3.33
C ARG A 11 4.18 0.00 -2.62
N MET A 12 5.38 -0.45 -3.00
CA MET A 12 6.06 -1.56 -2.35
C MET A 12 6.32 -1.27 -0.86
N ARG A 13 6.85 -0.08 -0.54
CA ARG A 13 7.13 0.33 0.85
C ARG A 13 5.87 0.37 1.72
N PHE A 14 4.78 0.90 1.18
CA PHE A 14 3.49 0.90 1.86
C PHE A 14 3.02 -0.53 2.15
N ASN A 15 3.03 -1.39 1.13
CA ASN A 15 2.57 -2.78 1.26
C ASN A 15 3.43 -3.58 2.25
N GLN A 16 4.75 -3.39 2.26
CA GLN A 16 5.64 -4.01 3.25
C GLN A 16 5.32 -3.55 4.68
N SER A 17 5.05 -2.26 4.87
CA SER A 17 4.69 -1.69 6.17
C SER A 17 3.34 -2.23 6.66
N ALA A 18 2.35 -2.27 5.77
CA ALA A 18 1.04 -2.87 6.04
C ALA A 18 1.16 -4.36 6.38
N GLN A 19 1.98 -5.11 5.66
CA GLN A 19 2.22 -6.53 5.91
C GLN A 19 2.87 -6.75 7.29
N ALA A 20 3.90 -5.97 7.64
CA ALA A 20 4.58 -6.06 8.92
C ALA A 20 3.60 -5.78 10.07
N PHE A 21 2.80 -4.72 9.94
CA PHE A 21 1.75 -4.39 10.90
C PHE A 21 0.70 -5.50 11.04
N ASN A 22 0.14 -5.98 9.92
CA ASN A 22 -0.86 -7.06 9.91
C ASN A 22 -0.32 -8.34 10.54
N THR A 23 0.95 -8.65 10.29
CA THR A 23 1.64 -9.79 10.90
C THR A 23 1.77 -9.59 12.40
N GLN A 24 2.13 -8.39 12.85
CA GLN A 24 2.33 -8.08 14.25
C GLN A 24 1.02 -8.17 15.05
N ILE A 25 -0.07 -7.59 14.56
CA ILE A 25 -1.38 -7.61 15.25
C ILE A 25 -2.02 -9.00 15.27
N ARG A 26 -1.53 -9.96 14.48
CA ARG A 26 -2.01 -11.36 14.49
C ARG A 26 -1.19 -12.28 15.39
N LYS A 27 -0.01 -11.84 15.86
CA LYS A 27 0.87 -12.64 16.72
C LYS A 27 0.53 -12.44 18.19
N PHE A 28 0.51 -13.53 18.96
CA PHE A 28 0.46 -13.46 20.42
C PHE A 28 1.77 -12.86 20.97
N PRO A 29 1.73 -12.00 22.00
CA PRO A 29 0.54 -11.54 22.75
C PRO A 29 -0.18 -10.32 22.12
N THR A 30 0.42 -9.69 21.11
CA THR A 30 -0.10 -8.46 20.48
C THR A 30 -1.54 -8.59 20.01
N SER A 31 -1.95 -9.74 19.48
CA SER A 31 -3.32 -9.96 19.00
C SER A 31 -4.41 -9.77 20.06
N MET A 32 -4.10 -10.04 21.34
CA MET A 32 -5.04 -9.80 22.42
C MET A 32 -5.26 -8.30 22.64
N PHE A 33 -4.17 -7.54 22.71
CA PHE A 33 -4.24 -6.09 22.86
C PHE A 33 -4.79 -5.41 21.59
N ALA A 34 -4.49 -5.95 20.41
CA ALA A 34 -5.01 -5.45 19.14
C ALA A 34 -6.54 -5.49 19.12
N SER A 35 -7.15 -6.60 19.52
CA SER A 35 -8.62 -6.72 19.61
C SER A 35 -9.22 -5.78 20.65
N VAL A 36 -8.60 -5.64 21.83
CA VAL A 36 -9.10 -4.77 22.91
C VAL A 36 -9.01 -3.29 22.55
N LEU A 37 -7.96 -2.89 21.84
CA LEU A 37 -7.72 -1.51 21.43
C LEU A 37 -8.31 -1.16 20.05
N GLY A 38 -8.96 -2.12 19.39
CA GLY A 38 -9.61 -1.92 18.08
C GLY A 38 -8.64 -1.78 16.90
N PHE A 39 -7.45 -2.39 16.97
CA PHE A 39 -6.53 -2.44 15.84
C PHE A 39 -6.95 -3.51 14.83
N GLU A 40 -7.32 -3.05 13.63
CA GLU A 40 -7.70 -3.90 12.51
C GLU A 40 -6.61 -3.96 11.45
N GLN A 41 -6.68 -4.98 10.59
CA GLN A 41 -5.74 -5.15 9.49
C GLN A 41 -5.79 -3.97 8.51
N LYS A 42 -4.63 -3.61 7.98
CA LYS A 42 -4.49 -2.65 6.90
C LYS A 42 -4.63 -3.34 5.56
N GLU A 43 -5.39 -2.73 4.67
CA GLU A 43 -5.44 -3.13 3.27
C GLU A 43 -4.12 -2.81 2.56
N TYR A 44 -3.82 -3.56 1.52
CA TYR A 44 -2.68 -3.29 0.65
C TYR A 44 -3.07 -2.31 -0.43
N PHE A 45 -2.13 -1.45 -0.80
CA PHE A 45 -2.26 -0.61 -1.97
C PHE A 45 -2.22 -1.49 -3.22
N GLN A 46 -3.28 -1.42 -4.01
CA GLN A 46 -3.38 -2.05 -5.32
C GLN A 46 -3.45 -0.96 -6.38
N ALA A 47 -2.79 -1.19 -7.52
CA ALA A 47 -2.94 -0.31 -8.67
C ALA A 47 -4.31 -0.56 -9.32
N ASP A 48 -4.99 0.50 -9.71
CA ASP A 48 -6.16 0.38 -10.57
C ASP A 48 -5.75 -0.27 -11.91
N GLN A 49 -6.63 -1.09 -12.49
CA GLN A 49 -6.40 -1.63 -13.83
C GLN A 49 -6.20 -0.46 -14.81
N GLY A 50 -5.13 -0.53 -15.62
CA GLY A 50 -4.80 0.53 -16.58
C GLY A 50 -3.99 1.70 -16.03
N ALA A 51 -3.65 1.73 -14.74
CA ALA A 51 -2.77 2.76 -14.16
C ALA A 51 -1.32 2.74 -14.69
N GLU A 52 -1.00 1.78 -15.56
CA GLU A 52 0.26 1.65 -16.28
C GLU A 52 0.25 2.45 -17.60
N GLU A 53 -0.94 2.77 -18.13
CA GLU A 53 -1.08 3.60 -19.33
C GLU A 53 -1.00 5.08 -18.94
N ALA A 54 0.05 5.75 -19.41
CA ALA A 54 0.15 7.19 -19.31
C ALA A 54 -0.98 7.84 -20.14
N PRO A 55 -1.67 8.89 -19.63
CA PRO A 55 -2.69 9.58 -20.40
C PRO A 55 -2.06 10.27 -21.62
N GLU A 56 -2.71 10.16 -22.78
CA GLU A 56 -2.39 10.98 -23.94
C GLU A 56 -2.66 12.46 -23.61
N VAL A 57 -1.61 13.28 -23.57
CA VAL A 57 -1.72 14.73 -23.35
C VAL A 57 -1.60 15.42 -24.69
N ASP A 58 -2.70 15.98 -25.17
CA ASP A 58 -2.74 16.87 -26.33
C ASP A 58 -2.47 18.32 -25.87
N PHE A 59 -1.33 18.87 -26.29
CA PHE A 59 -0.93 20.26 -26.04
C PHE A 59 -1.32 21.15 -27.23
N GLY A 60 -2.57 21.08 -27.68
CA GLY A 60 -3.06 21.79 -28.86
C GLY A 60 -2.47 23.19 -29.06
N ASN A 61 -2.02 23.45 -30.29
CA ASN A 61 -1.21 24.60 -30.76
C ASN A 61 -1.49 25.96 -30.11
#